data_AF-A0A7S1D2K3-F1
#
_entry.id   AF-A0A7S1D2K3-F1
#
_cell.length_a   1.000
_cell.length_b   1.000
_cell.length_c   1.000
_cell.angle_alpha   90.00
_cell.angle_beta   90.00
_cell.angle_gamma   90.00
#
_symmetry.space_group_name_H-M   'P 1'
#
loop_
_entity.id
_entity.type
_entity.pdbx_description
1 polymer ?
#
loop_
_entity_poly.entity_id
_entity_poly.type
_entity_poly.pdbx_seq_one_letter_code
_entity_poly.pdbx_strand_id
1 'polypeptide(L)'
;KTPNTILFHATMKWLLLQSSKDVELSKQTDFQEAVFDAYFTRGIFPSQQVLLDLAQQVGVGATVEQLYKDPDRLQNLRQEVTQEAREATTKRGIDGVPFFEFNDYPAFSGSQDVTTFVRYLLRHAK
;
A
#
# COMPACT_ATOMS: atom_id res chain seq x y z
N LYS A 1 -16.14 11.41 10.41
CA LYS A 1 -14.72 11.71 10.05
C LYS A 1 -14.21 10.53 9.25
N THR A 2 -13.67 10.76 8.06
CA THR A 2 -12.96 9.72 7.32
C THR A 2 -11.64 9.41 8.03
N PRO A 3 -11.29 8.15 8.30
CA PRO A 3 -10.03 7.81 8.95
C PRO A 3 -8.85 8.17 8.05
N ASN A 4 -7.76 8.60 8.66
CA ASN A 4 -6.49 8.80 7.97
C ASN A 4 -5.80 7.43 7.77
N THR A 5 -5.30 7.14 6.56
CA THR A 5 -4.66 5.87 6.19
C THR A 5 -3.13 5.93 6.11
N ILE A 6 -2.49 7.05 6.49
CA ILE A 6 -1.03 7.22 6.42
C ILE A 6 -0.29 6.16 7.24
N LEU A 7 -0.83 5.74 8.40
CA LEU A 7 -0.23 4.66 9.19
C LEU A 7 -0.26 3.31 8.45
N PHE A 8 -1.38 3.01 7.78
CA PHE A 8 -1.50 1.81 6.95
C PHE A 8 -0.45 1.83 5.83
N HIS A 9 -0.35 2.93 5.08
CA HIS A 9 0.64 3.05 4.00
C HIS A 9 2.09 3.01 4.49
N ALA A 10 2.40 3.62 5.64
CA ALA A 10 3.72 3.52 6.25
C ALA A 10 4.06 2.07 6.65
N THR A 11 3.07 1.31 7.14
CA THR A 11 3.21 -0.11 7.47
C THR A 11 3.44 -0.95 6.20
N MET A 12 2.71 -0.69 5.12
CA MET A 12 2.91 -1.33 3.81
C MET A 12 4.31 -1.09 3.25
N LYS A 13 4.82 0.16 3.37
CA LYS A 13 6.16 0.52 2.94
C LYS A 13 7.23 -0.19 3.77
N TRP A 14 7.03 -0.30 5.09
CA TRP A 14 7.92 -1.08 5.94
C TRP A 14 7.97 -2.56 5.55
N LEU A 15 6.82 -3.21 5.33
CA LEU A 15 6.79 -4.60 4.89
C LEU A 15 7.50 -4.80 3.55
N LEU A 16 7.37 -3.84 2.62
CA LEU A 16 8.13 -3.85 1.36
C LEU A 16 9.64 -3.77 1.60
N LEU A 17 10.10 -2.90 2.50
CA LEU A 17 11.52 -2.76 2.84
C LEU A 17 12.10 -4.02 3.52
N GLN A 18 11.27 -4.81 4.18
CA GLN A 18 11.68 -6.09 4.77
C GLN A 18 11.58 -7.28 3.80
N SER A 19 11.06 -7.05 2.58
CA SER A 19 10.75 -8.14 1.64
C SER A 19 11.98 -8.90 1.11
N SER A 20 13.16 -8.30 1.21
CA SER A 20 14.44 -8.89 0.81
C SER A 20 15.20 -9.56 1.96
N LYS A 21 14.62 -9.59 3.16
CA LYS A 21 15.25 -10.12 4.37
C LYS A 21 14.44 -11.27 4.96
N ASP A 22 13.27 -10.93 5.49
CA ASP A 22 12.54 -11.80 6.42
C ASP A 22 11.03 -11.91 6.09
N VAL A 23 10.56 -11.18 5.08
CA VAL A 23 9.14 -11.14 4.69
C VAL A 23 9.01 -11.50 3.22
N GLU A 24 8.14 -12.42 2.84
CA GLU A 24 7.87 -12.66 1.42
C GLU A 24 7.02 -11.52 0.85
N LEU A 25 7.23 -11.15 -0.42
CA LEU A 25 6.41 -10.11 -1.08
C LEU A 25 4.90 -10.42 -1.03
N SER A 26 4.53 -11.70 -1.08
CA SER A 26 3.15 -12.20 -0.91
C SER A 26 2.54 -11.74 0.41
N LYS A 27 3.30 -11.65 1.49
CA LYS A 27 2.80 -11.24 2.81
C LYS A 27 2.41 -9.78 2.90
N GLN A 28 3.04 -8.93 2.10
CA GLN A 28 2.59 -7.55 1.97
C GLN A 28 1.22 -7.49 1.27
N THR A 29 0.99 -8.35 0.27
CA THR A 29 -0.30 -8.49 -0.40
C THR A 29 -1.36 -9.06 0.56
N ASP A 30 -1.07 -10.15 1.27
CA ASP A 30 -1.97 -10.73 2.27
C ASP A 30 -2.41 -9.69 3.31
N PHE A 31 -1.46 -8.88 3.80
CA PHE A 31 -1.76 -7.80 4.74
C PHE A 31 -2.65 -6.72 4.14
N GLN A 32 -2.40 -6.31 2.90
CA GLN A 32 -3.23 -5.34 2.20
C GLN A 32 -4.67 -5.82 2.03
N GLU A 33 -4.85 -7.07 1.58
CA GLU A 33 -6.17 -7.68 1.41
C GLU A 33 -6.91 -7.77 2.76
N ALA A 34 -6.23 -8.15 3.84
CA ALA A 34 -6.82 -8.19 5.17
C ALA A 34 -7.28 -6.81 5.67
N VAL A 35 -6.51 -5.75 5.40
CA VAL A 35 -6.90 -4.37 5.72
C VAL A 35 -8.03 -3.87 4.83
N PHE A 36 -8.03 -4.23 3.54
CA PHE A 36 -9.11 -3.89 2.61
C PHE A 36 -10.42 -4.54 3.02
N ASP A 37 -10.43 -5.82 3.36
CA ASP A 37 -11.62 -6.49 3.89
C ASP A 37 -12.12 -5.81 5.18
N ALA A 38 -11.22 -5.54 6.13
CA ALA A 38 -11.58 -4.87 7.38
C ALA A 38 -12.25 -3.51 7.12
N TYR A 39 -11.68 -2.70 6.23
CA TYR A 39 -12.14 -1.34 5.97
C TYR A 39 -13.38 -1.30 5.07
N PHE A 40 -13.32 -1.93 3.89
CA PHE A 40 -14.35 -1.83 2.86
C PHE A 40 -15.52 -2.80 3.06
N THR A 41 -15.29 -3.97 3.66
CA THR A 41 -16.35 -4.96 3.89
C THR A 41 -16.96 -4.83 5.29
N ARG A 42 -16.11 -4.67 6.31
CA ARG A 42 -16.54 -4.73 7.73
C ARG A 42 -16.67 -3.37 8.42
N GLY A 43 -16.28 -2.28 7.78
CA GLY A 43 -16.38 -0.92 8.34
C GLY A 43 -15.44 -0.68 9.52
N ILE A 44 -14.35 -1.44 9.65
CA ILE A 44 -13.36 -1.34 10.72
C ILE A 44 -12.24 -0.39 10.28
N PHE A 45 -11.95 0.61 11.10
CA PHE A 45 -10.92 1.60 10.78
C PHE A 45 -9.50 1.10 11.06
N PRO A 46 -8.50 1.48 10.24
CA PRO A 46 -7.12 1.01 10.36
C PRO A 46 -6.36 1.75 11.48
N SER A 47 -6.79 1.56 12.73
CA SER A 47 -6.04 2.02 13.91
C SER A 47 -4.74 1.23 14.06
N GLN A 48 -3.80 1.74 14.86
CA GLN A 48 -2.53 1.03 15.12
C GLN A 48 -2.76 -0.39 15.65
N GLN A 49 -3.72 -0.58 16.55
CA GLN A 49 -4.05 -1.90 17.08
C GLN A 49 -4.64 -2.82 16.00
N VAL A 50 -5.62 -2.32 15.23
CA VAL A 50 -6.24 -3.10 14.15
C VAL A 50 -5.20 -3.54 13.12
N LEU A 51 -4.29 -2.66 12.74
CA LEU A 51 -3.21 -2.99 11.80
C LEU A 51 -2.25 -4.04 12.38
N LEU A 52 -1.92 -3.96 13.67
CA LEU A 52 -1.09 -4.98 14.32
C LEU A 52 -1.80 -6.35 14.38
N ASP A 53 -3.09 -6.37 14.72
CA ASP A 53 -3.89 -7.59 14.81
C ASP A 53 -4.01 -8.28 13.43
N LEU A 54 -4.29 -7.51 12.37
CA LEU A 54 -4.34 -8.03 11.01
C LEU A 54 -2.96 -8.51 10.53
N ALA A 55 -1.89 -7.80 10.89
CA ALA A 55 -0.53 -8.23 10.59
C ALA A 55 -0.17 -9.56 11.28
N GLN A 56 -0.62 -9.78 12.51
CA GLN A 56 -0.45 -11.06 13.20
C GLN A 56 -1.19 -12.20 12.49
N GLN A 57 -2.41 -11.97 12.03
CA GLN A 57 -3.21 -12.97 11.31
C GLN A 57 -2.54 -13.45 10.02
N VAL A 58 -1.85 -12.57 9.30
CA VAL A 58 -1.16 -12.91 8.04
C VAL A 58 0.30 -13.34 8.23
N GLY A 59 0.82 -13.31 9.46
CA GLY A 59 2.16 -13.80 9.82
C GLY A 59 3.28 -12.76 9.80
N VAL A 60 2.97 -11.46 9.76
CA VAL A 60 3.96 -10.35 9.76
C VAL A 60 3.87 -9.46 11.02
N GLY A 61 3.16 -9.92 12.05
CA GLY A 61 2.93 -9.17 13.28
C GLY A 61 4.21 -8.71 13.98
N ALA A 62 5.22 -9.59 14.09
CA ALA A 62 6.50 -9.24 14.72
C ALA A 62 7.23 -8.12 13.95
N THR A 63 7.21 -8.18 12.62
CA THR A 63 7.80 -7.15 11.75
C THR A 63 7.09 -5.80 11.91
N VAL A 64 5.76 -5.80 11.98
CA VAL A 64 4.99 -4.56 12.21
C VAL A 64 5.22 -4.02 13.63
N GLU A 65 5.32 -4.89 14.62
CA GLU A 65 5.61 -4.50 16.00
C GLU A 65 6.99 -3.85 16.13
N GLN A 66 8.00 -4.34 15.40
CA GLN A 66 9.33 -3.73 15.33
C GLN A 66 9.26 -2.28 14.86
N LEU A 67 8.48 -2.00 13.80
CA LEU A 67 8.26 -0.63 13.33
C LEU A 67 7.61 0.23 14.40
N TYR A 68 6.60 -0.28 15.10
CA TYR A 68 5.86 0.50 16.10
C TYR A 68 6.67 0.77 17.36
N LYS A 69 7.71 -0.03 17.62
CA LYS A 69 8.71 0.19 18.68
C LYS A 69 9.82 1.17 18.29
N ASP A 70 9.87 1.61 17.03
CA ASP A 70 10.83 2.60 16.51
C ASP A 70 10.09 3.87 16.03
N PRO A 71 9.81 4.83 16.93
CA PRO A 71 9.05 6.03 16.59
C PRO A 71 9.70 6.89 15.50
N ASP A 72 11.02 6.94 15.46
CA ASP A 72 11.75 7.74 14.47
C ASP A 72 11.61 7.12 13.08
N ARG A 73 11.78 5.79 12.97
CA ARG A 73 11.53 5.07 11.71
C ARG A 73 10.09 5.25 11.25
N LEU A 74 9.13 5.09 12.16
CA LEU A 74 7.72 5.24 11.84
C LEU A 74 7.41 6.66 11.35
N GLN A 75 7.94 7.68 12.03
CA GLN A 75 7.72 9.07 11.65
C GLN A 75 8.34 9.40 10.29
N ASN A 76 9.54 8.89 9.99
CA ASN A 76 10.18 9.03 8.68
C ASN A 76 9.33 8.41 7.57
N LEU A 77 8.85 7.17 7.76
CA LEU A 77 7.99 6.51 6.76
C LEU A 77 6.66 7.25 6.54
N ARG A 78 6.07 7.83 7.59
CA ARG A 78 4.86 8.66 7.46
C ARG A 78 5.12 9.92 6.62
N GLN A 79 6.27 10.55 6.80
CA GLN A 79 6.68 11.70 5.99
C GLN A 79 6.92 11.31 4.53
N GLU A 80 7.64 10.20 4.30
CA GLU A 80 7.89 9.68 2.96
C GLU A 80 6.58 9.39 2.21
N VAL A 81 5.65 8.65 2.82
CA VAL A 81 4.33 8.37 2.24
C VAL A 81 3.56 9.65 1.91
N THR A 82 3.59 10.63 2.82
CA THR A 82 2.91 11.92 2.59
C THR A 82 3.53 12.68 1.43
N GLN A 83 4.86 12.66 1.32
CA GLN A 83 5.60 13.30 0.24
C GLN A 83 5.34 12.58 -1.09
N GLU A 84 5.36 11.25 -1.15
CA GLU A 84 5.05 10.47 -2.34
C GLU A 84 3.64 10.75 -2.86
N ALA A 85 2.64 10.79 -1.98
CA ALA A 85 1.27 11.15 -2.34
C ALA A 85 1.20 12.59 -2.91
N ARG A 86 1.89 13.55 -2.28
CA ARG A 86 1.96 14.93 -2.77
C ARG A 86 2.65 15.03 -4.12
N GLU A 87 3.70 14.26 -4.36
CA GLU A 87 4.44 14.25 -5.62
C GLU A 87 3.63 13.60 -6.75
N ALA A 88 2.87 12.54 -6.45
CA ALA A 88 1.93 11.94 -7.40
C ALA A 88 0.95 12.98 -7.95
N THR A 89 0.34 13.78 -7.08
CA THR A 89 -0.58 14.85 -7.49
C THR A 89 0.16 16.01 -8.18
N THR A 90 1.18 16.60 -7.52
CA THR A 90 1.77 17.87 -7.99
C THR A 90 2.73 17.72 -9.17
N LYS A 91 3.44 16.60 -9.29
CA LYS A 91 4.45 16.38 -10.34
C LYS A 91 3.93 15.48 -11.47
N ARG A 92 3.05 14.52 -11.15
CA ARG A 92 2.57 13.52 -12.12
C ARG A 92 1.11 13.69 -12.52
N GLY A 93 0.37 14.62 -11.90
CA GLY A 93 -1.05 14.85 -12.21
C GLY A 93 -1.97 13.69 -11.84
N ILE A 94 -1.57 12.87 -10.86
CA ILE A 94 -2.37 11.75 -10.36
C ILE A 94 -3.28 12.26 -9.23
N ASP A 95 -4.54 12.51 -9.59
CA ASP A 95 -5.55 13.07 -8.68
C ASP A 95 -6.55 12.01 -8.16
N GLY A 96 -6.39 10.75 -8.57
CA GLY A 96 -7.26 9.64 -8.20
C GLY A 96 -6.57 8.28 -8.29
N VAL A 97 -7.07 7.32 -7.51
CA VAL A 97 -6.55 5.95 -7.43
C VAL A 97 -7.68 4.92 -7.64
N PRO A 98 -7.37 3.69 -8.13
CA PRO A 98 -6.04 3.23 -8.56
C PRO A 98 -5.58 3.90 -9.86
N PHE A 99 -4.26 4.03 -10.03
CA PHE A 99 -3.62 4.55 -11.24
C PHE A 99 -2.51 3.60 -11.65
N PHE A 100 -2.40 3.30 -12.93
CA PHE A 100 -1.46 2.32 -13.45
C PHE A 100 -0.49 2.97 -14.43
N GLU A 101 0.79 2.71 -14.21
CA GLU A 101 1.92 3.10 -15.06
C GLU A 101 2.63 1.82 -15.51
N PHE A 102 3.09 1.77 -16.77
CA PHE A 102 3.93 0.67 -17.27
C PHE A 102 5.18 1.28 -17.90
N ASN A 103 6.36 0.81 -17.48
CA ASN A 103 7.66 1.34 -17.93
C ASN A 103 7.76 2.87 -17.80
N ASP A 104 7.34 3.42 -16.65
CA ASP A 104 7.32 4.86 -16.35
C ASP A 104 6.37 5.71 -17.22
N TYR A 105 5.53 5.07 -18.06
CA TYR A 105 4.50 5.76 -18.84
C TYR A 105 3.11 5.58 -18.23
N PRO A 106 2.33 6.66 -18.06
CA PRO A 106 0.92 6.59 -17.70
C PRO A 106 0.13 5.68 -18.65
N ALA A 107 -0.64 4.75 -18.10
CA ALA A 107 -1.46 3.85 -18.89
C ALA A 107 -2.95 4.17 -18.75
N PHE A 108 -3.49 4.11 -17.53
CA PHE A 108 -4.89 4.44 -17.26
C PHE A 108 -5.18 4.66 -15.77
N SER A 109 -6.28 5.36 -15.50
CA SER A 109 -6.81 5.65 -14.16
C SER A 109 -8.10 4.87 -13.91
N GLY A 110 -8.33 4.52 -12.64
CA GLY A 110 -9.50 3.80 -12.14
C GLY A 110 -9.38 2.28 -12.24
N SER A 111 -10.34 1.60 -11.61
CA SER A 111 -10.48 0.14 -11.59
C SER A 111 -11.02 -0.38 -12.92
N GLN A 112 -10.19 -0.29 -13.97
CA GLN A 112 -10.54 -0.74 -15.31
C GLN A 112 -10.73 -2.27 -15.37
N ASP A 113 -11.52 -2.72 -16.34
CA ASP A 113 -11.69 -4.15 -16.61
C ASP A 113 -10.37 -4.82 -17.02
N VAL A 114 -10.23 -6.12 -16.69
CA VAL A 114 -9.02 -6.91 -17.00
C VAL A 114 -8.68 -6.90 -18.51
N THR A 115 -9.67 -6.79 -19.40
CA THR A 115 -9.44 -6.69 -20.84
C THR A 115 -8.70 -5.41 -21.24
N THR A 116 -8.77 -4.34 -20.45
CA THR A 116 -7.98 -3.12 -20.66
C THR A 116 -6.50 -3.38 -20.38
N PHE A 117 -6.18 -4.12 -19.30
CA PHE A 117 -4.81 -4.54 -19.00
C PHE A 117 -4.25 -5.45 -20.11
N VAL A 118 -5.01 -6.49 -20.50
CA VAL A 118 -4.59 -7.43 -21.54
C VAL A 118 -4.32 -6.70 -22.86
N ARG A 119 -5.23 -5.83 -23.30
CA ARG A 119 -5.05 -5.04 -24.53
C ARG A 119 -3.83 -4.14 -24.47
N TYR A 120 -3.60 -3.47 -23.33
CA TYR A 120 -2.44 -2.59 -23.16
C TYR A 120 -1.14 -3.39 -23.24
N LEU A 121 -1.04 -4.50 -22.51
CA LEU A 121 0.15 -5.34 -22.49
C LEU A 121 0.45 -5.95 -23.87
N LEU A 122 -0.55 -6.51 -24.56
CA LEU A 122 -0.37 -7.09 -25.89
C LEU A 122 0.06 -6.03 -26.93
N ARG A 123 -0.44 -4.80 -26.84
CA ARG A 123 -0.05 -3.71 -27.74
C ARG A 123 1.42 -3.29 -27.57
N HIS A 124 2.01 -3.53 -26.40
CA HIS A 124 3.36 -3.10 -26.05
C HIS A 124 4.35 -4.28 -25.85
N ALA A 125 3.91 -5.51 -26.10
CA ALA A 125 4.78 -6.68 -26.16
C ALA A 125 5.61 -6.61 -27.46
N LYS A 126 6.84 -6.12 -27.35
CA LYS A 126 7.87 -6.18 -28.39
C LYS A 126 9.06 -6.96 -27.88
#